data_AF-A0A6N3ATB1-F1
#
_entry.id   AF-A0A6N3ATB1-F1
#
_cell.length_a   1.000
_cell.length_b   1.000
_cell.length_c   1.000
_cell.angle_alpha   90.00
_cell.angle_beta   90.00
_cell.angle_gamma   90.00
#
_symmetry.space_group_name_H-M   'P 1'
#
loop_
_entity.id
_entity.type
_entity.pdbx_description
1 polymer ?
#
loop_
_entity_poly.entity_id
_entity_poly.type
_entity_poly.pdbx_seq_one_letter_code
_entity_poly.pdbx_strand_id
1 'polypeptide(L)'
;MSLRVKAGIDLEELKKYGFKTGKEWADAGERCLEGIGYKYQHEWYHKFLMDADEPSKIAYIAEDYDIPCVQISVRTEHRDLYVDVAVEGTYHVGGSELDIVTDTIYELTQAGILEVVPEESEGK
;
A
#
# COMPACT_ATOMS: atom_id res chain seq x y z
N MET A 1 3.84 16.53 6.89
CA MET A 1 2.38 16.45 6.59
C MET A 1 2.10 15.01 6.24
N SER A 2 0.96 14.45 6.63
CA SER A 2 0.56 13.08 6.28
C SER A 2 -0.72 13.06 5.43
N LEU A 3 -0.88 12.02 4.62
CA LEU A 3 -2.13 11.74 3.92
C LEU A 3 -2.94 10.73 4.72
N ARG A 4 -4.23 10.99 4.88
CA ARG A 4 -5.17 10.02 5.47
C ARG A 4 -6.48 9.98 4.71
N VAL A 5 -7.19 8.87 4.82
CA VAL A 5 -8.57 8.75 4.38
C VAL A 5 -9.47 9.54 5.32
N LYS A 6 -10.27 10.45 4.76
CA LYS A 6 -11.17 11.34 5.50
C LYS A 6 -12.05 10.60 6.50
N ALA A 7 -12.29 11.23 7.65
CA ALA A 7 -13.30 10.76 8.59
C ALA A 7 -14.68 10.66 7.89
N GLY A 8 -15.38 9.55 8.10
CA GLY A 8 -16.71 9.30 7.52
C GLY A 8 -16.72 8.61 6.15
N ILE A 9 -15.57 8.45 5.49
CA ILE A 9 -15.45 7.57 4.31
C ILE A 9 -15.36 6.11 4.76
N ASP A 10 -16.13 5.22 4.15
CA ASP A 10 -15.96 3.78 4.37
C ASP A 10 -14.66 3.32 3.71
N LEU A 11 -13.81 2.57 4.44
CA LEU A 11 -12.53 2.08 3.90
C LEU A 11 -12.74 1.03 2.80
N GLU A 12 -13.90 0.36 2.76
CA GLU A 12 -14.25 -0.55 1.66
C GLU A 12 -14.29 0.18 0.29
N GLU A 13 -14.50 1.50 0.27
CA GLU A 13 -14.43 2.30 -0.97
C GLU A 13 -13.04 2.23 -1.63
N LEU A 14 -11.98 1.96 -0.86
CA LEU A 14 -10.62 1.81 -1.39
C LEU A 14 -10.51 0.63 -2.38
N LYS A 15 -11.38 -0.39 -2.26
CA LYS A 15 -11.37 -1.54 -3.18
C LYS A 15 -11.64 -1.14 -4.63
N LYS A 16 -12.38 -0.04 -4.85
CA LYS A 16 -12.62 0.54 -6.19
C LYS A 16 -11.33 1.02 -6.86
N TYR A 17 -10.28 1.28 -6.08
CA TYR A 17 -8.99 1.78 -6.52
C TYR A 17 -7.89 0.71 -6.48
N GLY A 18 -8.28 -0.57 -6.41
CA GLY A 18 -7.37 -1.71 -6.47
C GLY A 18 -6.76 -2.13 -5.14
N PHE A 19 -7.23 -1.59 -4.01
CA PHE A 19 -6.86 -2.10 -2.69
C PHE A 19 -7.59 -3.41 -2.39
N LYS A 20 -6.96 -4.26 -1.57
CA LYS A 20 -7.62 -5.39 -0.88
C LYS A 20 -7.15 -5.42 0.56
N THR A 21 -7.91 -6.06 1.44
CA THR A 21 -7.46 -6.25 2.82
C THR A 21 -6.24 -7.17 2.87
N GLY A 22 -5.43 -7.05 3.92
CA GLY A 22 -4.29 -7.94 4.12
C GLY A 22 -4.76 -9.41 4.19
N LYS A 23 -5.96 -9.65 4.74
CA LYS A 23 -6.59 -10.97 4.76
C LYS A 23 -6.93 -11.49 3.37
N GLU A 24 -7.51 -10.66 2.51
CA GLU A 24 -7.85 -11.04 1.12
C GLU A 24 -6.60 -11.43 0.32
N TRP A 25 -5.48 -10.73 0.52
CA TRP A 25 -4.20 -11.08 -0.08
C TRP A 25 -3.60 -12.36 0.51
N ALA A 26 -3.61 -12.51 1.83
CA ALA A 26 -3.14 -13.73 2.49
C ALA A 26 -3.95 -14.97 2.05
N ASP A 27 -5.27 -14.84 1.91
CA ASP A 27 -6.15 -15.92 1.42
C ASP A 27 -5.93 -16.25 -0.06
N ALA A 28 -5.43 -15.28 -0.84
CA ALA A 28 -4.99 -15.50 -2.21
C ALA A 28 -3.60 -16.17 -2.29
N GLY A 29 -2.93 -16.38 -1.16
CA GLY A 29 -1.60 -16.99 -1.08
C GLY A 29 -0.45 -16.01 -1.29
N GLU A 30 -0.65 -14.71 -1.09
CA GLU A 30 0.43 -13.74 -1.20
C GLU A 30 1.39 -13.83 -0.02
N ARG A 31 2.66 -14.11 -0.34
CA ARG A 31 3.70 -14.44 0.63
C ARG A 31 4.01 -13.29 1.59
N CYS A 32 3.97 -12.04 1.11
CA CYS A 32 4.23 -10.85 1.93
C CYS A 32 3.21 -10.63 3.07
N LEU A 33 2.08 -11.33 3.04
CA LEU A 33 1.02 -11.26 4.06
C LEU A 33 0.68 -12.65 4.63
N GLU A 34 1.42 -13.67 4.20
CA GLU A 34 1.28 -15.04 4.66
C GLU A 34 2.10 -15.25 5.95
N GLY A 35 1.46 -15.84 6.96
CA GLY A 35 2.11 -16.21 8.21
C GLY A 35 1.70 -15.37 9.42
N ILE A 36 2.00 -15.91 10.61
CA ILE A 36 1.54 -15.34 11.89
C ILE A 36 2.10 -13.94 12.13
N GLY A 37 3.32 -13.68 11.64
CA GLY A 37 3.99 -12.39 11.78
C GLY A 37 3.26 -11.23 11.12
N TYR A 38 2.45 -11.46 10.09
CA TYR A 38 1.77 -10.41 9.31
C TYR A 38 0.28 -10.28 9.61
N LYS A 39 -0.27 -11.12 10.52
CA LYS A 39 -1.69 -11.08 10.90
C LYS A 39 -2.16 -9.73 11.42
N TYR A 40 -1.28 -8.93 12.03
CA TYR A 40 -1.65 -7.60 12.49
C TYR A 40 -1.99 -6.64 11.33
N GLN A 41 -1.52 -6.93 10.11
CA GLN A 41 -1.83 -6.16 8.91
C GLN A 41 -3.08 -6.69 8.17
N HIS A 42 -3.69 -7.80 8.61
CA HIS A 42 -4.80 -8.42 7.87
C HIS A 42 -6.03 -7.53 7.74
N GLU A 43 -6.24 -6.63 8.69
CA GLU A 43 -7.34 -5.66 8.66
C GLU A 43 -7.01 -4.42 7.82
N TRP A 44 -5.73 -4.16 7.52
CA TRP A 44 -5.33 -3.01 6.72
C TRP A 44 -5.64 -3.22 5.24
N TYR A 45 -5.71 -2.11 4.49
CA TYR A 45 -5.91 -2.15 3.04
C TYR A 45 -4.57 -1.99 2.34
N HIS A 46 -4.26 -2.87 1.39
CA HIS A 46 -3.00 -2.90 0.67
C HIS A 46 -3.21 -2.86 -0.84
N LYS A 47 -2.36 -2.09 -1.51
CA LYS A 47 -2.19 -2.07 -2.96
C LYS A 47 -0.70 -2.22 -3.26
N PHE A 48 -0.35 -3.10 -4.18
CA PHE A 48 1.03 -3.42 -4.49
C PHE A 48 1.35 -3.08 -5.94
N LEU A 49 2.62 -2.76 -6.22
CA LEU A 49 3.12 -2.78 -7.58
C LEU A 49 2.99 -4.21 -8.13
N MET A 50 2.38 -4.32 -9.31
CA MET A 50 2.23 -5.59 -10.00
C MET A 50 3.41 -5.81 -10.94
N ASP A 51 3.78 -7.06 -11.17
CA ASP A 51 4.83 -7.43 -12.11
C ASP A 51 4.46 -7.00 -13.53
N ALA A 52 5.41 -6.41 -14.26
CA ALA A 52 5.17 -5.85 -15.58
C ALA A 52 4.97 -6.94 -16.65
N ASP A 53 5.61 -8.10 -16.48
CA ASP A 53 5.53 -9.24 -17.39
C ASP A 53 4.38 -10.19 -16.98
N GLU A 54 4.07 -10.26 -15.69
CA GLU A 54 2.98 -11.04 -15.11
C GLU A 54 2.01 -10.18 -14.25
N PRO A 55 1.08 -9.41 -14.85
CA PRO A 55 0.24 -8.44 -14.14
C PRO A 55 -0.68 -9.00 -13.04
N SER A 56 -0.81 -10.32 -12.95
CA SER A 56 -1.54 -11.00 -11.87
C SER A 56 -0.69 -11.24 -10.61
N LYS A 57 0.62 -10.97 -10.64
CA LYS A 57 1.55 -11.18 -9.53
C LYS A 57 2.04 -9.86 -8.97
N ILE A 58 2.29 -9.82 -7.66
CA ILE A 58 3.00 -8.70 -7.03
C ILE A 58 4.45 -8.70 -7.50
N ALA A 59 4.99 -7.51 -7.78
CA ALA A 59 6.42 -7.32 -8.03
C ALA A 59 7.19 -7.40 -6.70
N TYR A 60 7.91 -8.51 -6.49
CA TYR A 60 8.81 -8.69 -5.35
C TYR A 60 10.23 -8.20 -5.68
N ILE A 61 11.00 -7.80 -4.67
CA ILE A 61 12.40 -7.38 -4.88
C ILE A 61 13.30 -8.52 -5.34
N ALA A 62 12.93 -9.76 -4.99
CA ALA A 62 13.56 -10.99 -5.43
C ALA A 62 12.59 -12.17 -5.26
N GLU A 63 12.83 -13.27 -5.96
CA GLU A 63 12.03 -14.49 -5.81
C GLU A 63 12.16 -15.13 -4.41
N ASP A 64 13.32 -15.01 -3.78
CA ASP A 64 13.62 -15.64 -2.48
C ASP A 64 13.17 -14.81 -1.27
N TYR A 65 12.68 -13.58 -1.49
CA TYR A 65 12.26 -12.67 -0.42
C TYR A 65 10.78 -12.32 -0.55
N ASP A 66 10.05 -12.45 0.56
CA ASP A 66 8.62 -12.09 0.66
C ASP A 66 8.42 -10.56 0.81
N ILE A 67 9.27 -9.76 0.14
CA ILE A 67 9.28 -8.29 0.24
C ILE A 67 8.84 -7.69 -1.11
N PRO A 68 7.69 -6.99 -1.17
CA PRO A 68 7.25 -6.31 -2.38
C PRO A 68 8.13 -5.10 -2.68
N CYS A 69 8.27 -4.76 -3.97
CA CYS A 69 9.05 -3.62 -4.43
C CYS A 69 8.41 -2.29 -4.00
N VAL A 70 7.09 -2.13 -4.22
CA VAL A 70 6.31 -0.98 -3.76
C VAL A 70 4.99 -1.46 -3.18
N GLN A 71 4.69 -1.00 -1.97
CA GLN A 71 3.46 -1.25 -1.25
C GLN A 71 2.85 0.07 -0.80
N ILE A 72 1.55 0.23 -1.02
CA ILE A 72 0.73 1.29 -0.43
C ILE A 72 -0.18 0.61 0.59
N SER A 73 -0.19 1.08 1.83
CA SER A 73 -1.10 0.57 2.86
C SER A 73 -1.91 1.69 3.51
N VAL A 74 -3.16 1.36 3.88
CA VAL A 74 -4.01 2.21 4.73
C VAL A 74 -4.32 1.45 6.01
N ARG A 75 -3.77 1.94 7.13
CA ARG A 75 -3.97 1.32 8.44
C ARG A 75 -5.36 1.69 8.96
N THR A 76 -6.18 0.72 9.34
CA THR A 76 -7.59 0.97 9.65
C THR A 76 -7.80 1.86 10.87
N GLU A 77 -6.92 1.73 11.87
CA GLU A 77 -6.95 2.45 13.13
C GLU A 77 -6.55 3.93 13.01
N HIS A 78 -5.64 4.25 12.08
CA HIS A 78 -5.10 5.60 11.90
C HIS A 78 -5.61 6.27 10.62
N ARG A 79 -6.10 5.45 9.67
CA ARG A 79 -6.56 5.82 8.33
C ARG A 79 -5.50 6.49 7.49
N ASP A 80 -4.24 6.41 7.88
CA ASP A 80 -3.11 7.02 7.20
C ASP A 80 -2.62 6.16 6.04
N LEU A 81 -2.14 6.84 5.00
CA LEU A 81 -1.57 6.20 3.83
C LEU A 81 -0.06 6.09 4.03
N TYR A 82 0.43 4.85 4.08
CA TYR A 82 1.85 4.49 4.15
C TYR A 82 2.33 3.97 2.80
N VAL A 83 3.57 4.29 2.46
CA VAL A 83 4.24 3.80 1.26
C VAL A 83 5.56 3.16 1.68
N ASP A 84 5.68 1.86 1.43
CA ASP A 84 6.91 1.10 1.63
C ASP A 84 7.53 0.82 0.27
N VAL A 85 8.82 1.11 0.15
CA VAL A 85 9.61 0.91 -1.08
C VAL A 85 10.87 0.14 -0.71
N ALA A 86 11.10 -0.98 -1.39
CA ALA A 86 12.24 -1.85 -1.17
C ALA A 86 12.97 -2.14 -2.48
N VAL A 87 14.27 -2.38 -2.38
CA VAL A 87 15.13 -2.79 -3.50
C VAL A 87 16.14 -3.82 -3.02
N GLU A 88 16.58 -4.69 -3.93
CA GLU A 88 17.69 -5.61 -3.69
C GLU A 88 18.95 -5.21 -4.48
N GLY A 89 20.11 -5.32 -3.83
CA GLY A 89 21.41 -5.19 -4.47
C GLY A 89 21.70 -3.77 -4.97
N THR A 90 21.99 -3.65 -6.28
CA THR A 90 22.30 -2.36 -6.93
C THR A 90 21.11 -1.80 -7.72
N TYR A 91 19.93 -2.41 -7.59
CA TYR A 91 18.73 -1.95 -8.27
C TYR A 91 18.24 -0.62 -7.69
N HIS A 92 17.54 0.15 -8.51
CA HIS A 92 16.94 1.43 -8.14
C HIS A 92 15.46 1.43 -8.53
N VAL A 93 14.61 1.96 -7.65
CA VAL A 93 13.21 2.24 -8.03
C VAL A 93 13.19 3.44 -8.95
N GLY A 94 12.79 3.21 -10.20
CA GLY A 94 12.59 4.25 -11.20
C GLY A 94 11.31 5.06 -10.96
N GLY A 95 11.14 6.12 -11.76
CA GLY A 95 9.90 6.92 -11.70
C GLY A 95 8.66 6.09 -12.05
N SER A 96 8.77 5.19 -13.04
CA SER A 96 7.70 4.30 -13.49
C SER A 96 7.17 3.39 -12.40
N GLU A 97 8.04 2.86 -11.54
CA GLU A 97 7.64 2.00 -10.43
C GLU A 97 6.91 2.79 -9.33
N LEU A 98 7.13 4.10 -9.25
CA LEU A 98 6.40 5.00 -8.37
C LEU A 98 5.11 5.55 -8.99
N ASP A 99 4.83 5.28 -10.27
CA ASP A 99 3.59 5.73 -10.92
C ASP A 99 2.36 5.21 -10.15
N ILE A 100 2.42 3.98 -9.63
CA ILE A 100 1.35 3.43 -8.79
C ILE A 100 1.06 4.30 -7.56
N VAL A 101 2.07 4.92 -6.97
CA VAL A 101 1.94 5.81 -5.81
C VAL A 101 1.31 7.13 -6.24
N THR A 102 1.84 7.75 -7.28
CA THR A 102 1.35 9.05 -7.77
C THR A 102 -0.08 8.93 -8.29
N ASP A 103 -0.38 7.88 -9.05
CA ASP A 103 -1.70 7.62 -9.61
C ASP A 103 -2.71 7.34 -8.50
N THR A 104 -2.36 6.50 -7.53
CA THR A 104 -3.24 6.21 -6.39
C THR A 104 -3.54 7.46 -5.58
N ILE A 105 -2.54 8.28 -5.25
CA ILE A 105 -2.76 9.54 -4.53
C ILE A 105 -3.62 10.49 -5.36
N TYR A 106 -3.35 10.60 -6.66
CA TYR A 106 -4.12 11.45 -7.57
C TYR A 106 -5.59 11.02 -7.64
N GLU A 107 -5.87 9.74 -7.90
CA GLU A 107 -7.21 9.17 -8.00
C GLU A 107 -8.00 9.37 -6.70
N LEU A 108 -7.42 9.02 -5.55
CA LEU A 108 -8.09 9.16 -4.26
C LEU A 108 -8.30 10.64 -3.89
N THR A 109 -7.41 11.53 -4.31
CA THR A 109 -7.60 12.99 -4.12
C THR A 109 -8.72 13.51 -5.00
N GLN A 110 -8.78 13.14 -6.29
CA GLN A 110 -9.86 13.51 -7.20
C GLN A 110 -11.22 13.00 -6.73
N ALA A 111 -11.25 11.80 -6.14
CA ALA A 111 -12.44 11.22 -5.53
C ALA A 111 -12.83 11.89 -4.20
N GLY A 112 -12.02 12.81 -3.68
CA GLY A 112 -12.26 13.48 -2.41
C GLY A 112 -12.11 12.56 -1.19
N ILE A 113 -11.41 11.43 -1.32
CA ILE A 113 -11.21 10.42 -0.27
C ILE A 113 -10.10 10.85 0.70
N LEU A 114 -9.02 11.43 0.18
CA LEU A 114 -7.88 11.83 0.99
C LEU A 114 -8.03 13.24 1.56
N GLU A 115 -7.48 13.44 2.75
CA GLU A 115 -7.17 14.74 3.33
C GLU A 115 -5.68 14.82 3.72
N VAL A 116 -5.16 16.04 3.73
CA VAL A 116 -3.82 16.35 4.20
C VAL A 116 -3.92 16.76 5.66
N VAL A 117 -3.14 16.09 6.51
CA VAL A 117 -3.01 16.41 7.92
C VAL A 117 -1.67 17.12 8.12
N PRO A 118 -1.66 18.33 8.70
CA PRO A 118 -0.42 18.97 9.13
C PRO A 118 0.32 18.05 10.11
N GLU A 119 1.65 18.01 10.05
CA GLU A 119 2.40 17.39 11.15
C GLU A 119 2.15 18.22 12.40
N GLU A 120 1.49 17.65 13.40
CA GLU A 120 1.59 18.18 14.75
C GLU A 120 3.06 18.03 15.13
N SER A 121 3.72 19.13 15.48
CA SER A 121 5.05 19.09 16.07
C SER A 121 4.98 18.16 17.26
N GLU A 122 5.51 16.94 17.13
CA GLU A 122 5.64 16.02 18.24
C GLU A 122 6.26 16.81 19.39
N GLY A 123 5.47 17.04 20.43
CA GLY A 123 5.95 17.70 21.63
C GLY A 123 7.10 16.87 22.16
N LYS A 124 8.32 17.38 21.97
CA LYS A 124 9.54 16.86 22.57
C LYS A 124 9.43 16.84 24.09
#